data_AF-A0AAF0HAZ2-F1
#
_entry.id   AF-A0AAF0HAZ2-F1
#
_cell.length_a   1.000
_cell.length_b   1.000
_cell.length_c   1.000
_cell.angle_alpha   90.00
_cell.angle_beta   90.00
_cell.angle_gamma   90.00
#
_symmetry.space_group_name_H-M   'P 1'
#
loop_
_entity.id
_entity.type
_entity.pdbx_description
1 polymer ?
#
loop_
_entity_poly.entity_id
_entity_poly.type
_entity_poly.pdbx_seq_one_letter_code
_entity_poly.pdbx_strand_id
1 'polypeptide(L)'
;MMTPSVFFRCAYCVEFIVFALPLYLLAAVLAPVGAFAVALTPIALPAYMVTSLIDPETLPGLFGSVAFVLFVVAAYFALWQLGRLSLVYVKNGSKGLKRHRRDLRIGLLVAIIPTGTMAFLAWAFTIASDAFADGGFLFWLGLPPIILAAHLWLATRFAGDNGSLTEE
;
A
#
# COMPACT_ATOMS: atom_id res chain seq x y z
N MET A 1 12.14 -6.73 -33.23
CA MET A 1 10.81 -6.16 -32.97
C MET A 1 10.35 -6.61 -31.60
N MET A 2 10.12 -5.69 -30.65
CA MET A 2 9.51 -6.03 -29.36
C MET A 2 8.05 -6.39 -29.62
N THR A 3 7.60 -7.55 -29.12
CA THR A 3 6.17 -7.86 -29.11
C THR A 3 5.47 -6.89 -28.15
N PRO A 4 4.23 -6.46 -28.43
CA PRO A 4 3.49 -5.51 -27.58
C PRO A 4 3.46 -5.94 -26.11
N SER A 5 3.38 -7.26 -25.86
CA SER A 5 3.38 -7.84 -24.51
C SER A 5 4.69 -7.62 -23.74
N VAL A 6 5.84 -7.55 -24.41
CA VAL A 6 7.13 -7.25 -23.78
C VAL A 6 7.22 -5.76 -23.45
N PHE A 7 6.77 -4.90 -24.36
CA PHE A 7 6.75 -3.45 -24.14
C PHE A 7 5.91 -3.06 -22.92
N PHE A 8 4.68 -3.58 -22.80
CA PHE A 8 3.81 -3.31 -21.63
C PHE A 8 4.43 -3.78 -20.31
N ARG A 9 5.16 -4.90 -20.32
CA ARG A 9 5.84 -5.41 -19.13
C ARG A 9 7.06 -4.56 -18.75
N CYS A 10 7.80 -4.06 -19.74
CA CYS A 10 8.89 -3.09 -19.51
C CYS A 10 8.35 -1.78 -18.95
N ALA A 11 7.28 -1.23 -19.53
CA ALA A 11 6.61 -0.03 -19.00
C ALA A 11 6.16 -0.24 -17.55
N TYR A 12 5.51 -1.38 -17.27
CA TYR A 12 5.11 -1.74 -15.91
C TYR A 12 6.30 -1.88 -14.94
N CYS A 13 7.44 -2.43 -15.37
CA CYS A 13 8.64 -2.48 -14.54
C CYS A 13 9.15 -1.07 -14.19
N VAL A 14 9.15 -0.15 -15.15
CA VAL A 14 9.55 1.25 -14.92
C VAL A 14 8.58 1.91 -13.94
N GLU A 15 7.27 1.76 -14.16
CA GLU A 15 6.24 2.24 -13.24
C GLU A 15 6.47 1.66 -11.84
N PHE A 16 6.69 0.35 -11.70
CA PHE A 16 6.93 -0.28 -10.41
C PHE A 16 8.17 0.27 -9.70
N ILE A 17 9.26 0.51 -10.42
CA ILE A 17 10.49 1.10 -9.85
C ILE A 17 10.25 2.54 -9.40
N VAL A 18 9.61 3.36 -10.24
CA VAL A 18 9.39 4.79 -9.94
C VAL A 18 8.36 4.97 -8.82
N PHE A 19 7.31 4.14 -8.81
CA PHE A 19 6.15 4.34 -7.95
C PHE A 19 6.12 3.44 -6.71
N ALA A 20 6.50 2.17 -6.84
CA ALA A 20 6.42 1.22 -5.72
C ALA A 20 7.69 1.26 -4.86
N LEU A 21 8.88 1.31 -5.48
CA LEU A 21 10.15 1.22 -4.75
C LEU A 21 10.29 2.27 -3.63
N PRO A 22 9.94 3.56 -3.83
CA PRO A 22 10.00 4.55 -2.76
C PRO A 22 9.09 4.20 -1.57
N LEU A 23 7.91 3.63 -1.85
CA LEU A 23 6.98 3.20 -0.81
C LEU A 23 7.46 1.94 -0.07
N TYR A 24 8.11 1.01 -0.78
CA TYR A 24 8.77 -0.13 -0.13
C TYR A 24 9.91 0.30 0.78
N LEU A 25 10.72 1.27 0.35
CA LEU A 25 11.80 1.83 1.16
C LEU A 25 11.23 2.55 2.39
N LEU A 26 10.19 3.38 2.21
CA LEU A 26 9.50 4.03 3.32
C LEU A 26 8.90 3.01 4.30
N ALA A 27 8.23 1.98 3.79
CA ALA A 27 7.67 0.90 4.61
C ALA A 27 8.77 0.14 5.37
N ALA A 28 9.94 -0.09 4.76
CA ALA A 28 11.07 -0.73 5.42
C ALA A 28 11.65 0.13 6.56
N VAL A 29 11.66 1.46 6.41
CA VAL A 29 12.08 2.39 7.47
C VAL A 29 11.04 2.50 8.58
N LEU A 30 9.75 2.48 8.24
CA LEU A 30 8.66 2.56 9.21
C LEU A 30 8.42 1.23 9.93
N ALA A 31 8.79 0.09 9.35
CA ALA A 31 8.53 -1.23 9.92
C ALA A 31 9.17 -1.46 11.31
N PRO A 32 10.44 -1.09 11.57
CA PRO A 32 11.02 -1.18 12.91
C PRO A 32 10.29 -0.31 13.94
N VAL A 33 9.92 0.92 13.56
CA VAL A 33 9.21 1.85 14.45
C VAL A 33 7.81 1.32 14.76
N GLY A 34 7.10 0.84 13.74
CA GLY A 34 5.79 0.22 13.89
C GLY A 34 5.85 -1.07 14.73
N ALA A 35 6.84 -1.93 14.49
CA ALA A 35 7.02 -3.16 15.26
C ALA A 35 7.33 -2.86 16.74
N PHE A 36 8.17 -1.86 17.01
CA PHE A 36 8.46 -1.40 18.36
C PHE A 36 7.21 -0.82 19.04
N ALA A 37 6.45 0.02 18.34
CA ALA A 37 5.18 0.55 18.83
C ALA A 37 4.20 -0.57 19.17
N VAL A 38 3.99 -1.54 18.26
CA VAL A 38 3.14 -2.73 18.50
C VAL A 38 3.60 -3.51 19.73
N ALA A 39 4.91 -3.74 19.87
CA ALA A 39 5.46 -4.52 20.98
C ALA A 39 5.29 -3.81 22.33
N LEU A 40 5.34 -2.48 22.34
CA LEU A 40 5.11 -1.68 23.54
C LEU A 40 3.62 -1.47 23.86
N THR A 41 2.72 -1.59 22.88
CA THR A 41 1.28 -1.38 23.09
C THR A 41 0.73 -2.22 24.24
N PRO A 42 0.94 -3.55 24.35
CA PRO A 42 0.43 -4.35 25.46
C PRO A 42 0.97 -3.95 26.84
N ILE A 43 2.18 -3.40 26.89
CA ILE A 43 2.85 -2.96 28.13
C ILE A 43 2.31 -1.60 28.56
N ALA A 44 2.08 -0.71 27.59
CA ALA A 44 1.58 0.63 27.84
C ALA A 44 0.05 0.66 28.04
N LEU A 45 -0.70 -0.29 27.46
CA LEU A 45 -2.17 -0.31 27.48
C LEU A 45 -2.77 -0.25 28.90
N PRO A 46 -2.28 -1.00 29.91
CA PRO A 46 -2.81 -0.91 31.27
C PRO A 46 -2.59 0.45 31.91
N ALA A 47 -1.41 1.04 31.71
CA ALA A 47 -1.09 2.37 32.21
C ALA A 47 -2.00 3.43 31.57
N TYR A 48 -2.21 3.36 30.26
CA TYR A 48 -3.12 4.23 29.51
C TYR A 48 -4.59 4.05 29.91
N MET A 49 -5.05 2.83 30.17
CA MET A 49 -6.40 2.58 30.67
C MET A 49 -6.63 3.24 32.04
N VAL A 50 -5.64 3.17 32.93
CA VAL A 50 -5.68 3.89 34.22
C VAL A 50 -5.66 5.40 34.03
N THR A 51 -4.85 5.93 33.09
CA THR A 51 -4.82 7.37 32.82
C THR A 51 -6.15 7.86 32.22
N SER A 52 -6.76 7.08 31.33
CA SER A 52 -8.04 7.42 30.70
C SER A 52 -9.24 7.39 31.65
N LEU A 53 -9.14 6.66 32.76
CA LEU A 53 -10.14 6.70 33.83
C LEU A 53 -10.06 8.00 34.65
N ILE A 54 -8.89 8.65 34.65
CA ILE A 54 -8.61 9.88 35.41
C ILE A 54 -8.79 11.12 34.51
N ASP A 55 -8.39 11.02 33.24
CA ASP A 55 -8.52 12.06 32.23
C ASP A 55 -9.06 11.47 30.90
N PRO A 56 -10.38 11.54 30.67
CA PRO A 56 -11.01 10.96 29.50
C PRO A 56 -10.63 11.67 28.18
N GLU A 57 -10.03 12.87 28.21
CA GLU A 57 -9.55 13.55 27.01
C GLU A 57 -8.36 12.83 26.35
N THR A 58 -7.74 11.88 27.04
CA THR A 58 -6.63 11.06 26.53
C THR A 58 -7.09 9.86 25.68
N LEU A 59 -8.36 9.46 25.74
CA LEU A 59 -8.92 8.31 25.00
C LEU A 59 -8.79 8.42 23.47
N PRO A 60 -9.15 9.55 22.83
CA PRO A 60 -9.05 9.69 21.37
C PRO A 60 -7.62 9.51 20.84
N GLY A 61 -6.60 9.94 21.59
CA GLY A 61 -5.19 9.78 21.22
C GLY A 61 -4.73 8.31 21.25
N LEU A 62 -5.22 7.53 22.22
CA LEU A 62 -4.94 6.10 22.30
C LEU A 62 -5.60 5.33 21.14
N PHE A 63 -6.87 5.58 20.86
CA PHE A 63 -7.55 4.95 19.72
C PHE A 63 -6.91 5.36 18.40
N GLY A 64 -6.49 6.63 18.26
CA GLY A 64 -5.77 7.12 17.08
C GLY A 64 -4.44 6.41 16.85
N SER A 65 -3.65 6.18 17.91
CA SER A 65 -2.35 5.49 17.79
C SER A 65 -2.48 4.00 17.46
N VAL A 66 -3.44 3.30 18.08
CA VAL A 66 -3.71 1.89 17.75
C VAL A 66 -4.25 1.75 16.32
N ALA A 67 -5.19 2.61 15.92
CA ALA A 67 -5.72 2.62 14.57
C ALA A 67 -4.61 2.88 13.54
N PHE A 68 -3.72 3.84 13.81
CA PHE A 68 -2.58 4.14 12.95
C PHE A 68 -1.67 2.93 12.75
N VAL A 69 -1.30 2.24 13.83
CA VAL A 69 -0.48 1.03 13.75
C VAL A 69 -1.15 -0.04 12.88
N LEU A 70 -2.45 -0.26 13.04
CA LEU A 70 -3.21 -1.19 12.20
C LEU A 70 -3.24 -0.76 10.73
N PHE A 71 -3.38 0.53 10.44
CA PHE A 71 -3.30 1.08 9.09
C PHE A 71 -1.93 0.86 8.45
N VAL A 72 -0.84 1.10 9.19
CA VAL A 72 0.53 0.86 8.72
C VAL A 72 0.75 -0.63 8.41
N VAL A 73 0.30 -1.52 9.29
CA VAL A 73 0.37 -2.97 9.07
C VAL A 73 -0.44 -3.37 7.83
N ALA A 74 -1.66 -2.84 7.69
CA ALA A 74 -2.51 -3.11 6.54
C ALA A 74 -1.90 -2.57 5.22
N ALA A 75 -1.27 -1.40 5.24
CA ALA A 75 -0.55 -0.83 4.10
C ALA A 75 0.67 -1.69 3.73
N TYR A 76 1.39 -2.23 4.71
CA TYR A 76 2.49 -3.17 4.46
C TYR A 76 1.99 -4.45 3.76
N PHE A 77 0.88 -5.03 4.24
CA PHE A 77 0.25 -6.17 3.57
C PHE A 77 -0.23 -5.83 2.15
N ALA A 78 -0.77 -4.63 1.95
CA ALA A 78 -1.18 -4.13 0.64
C ALA A 78 -0.02 -4.09 -0.35
N LEU A 79 1.10 -3.48 0.07
CA LEU A 79 2.31 -3.39 -0.71
C LEU A 79 2.84 -4.78 -1.01
N TRP A 80 3.01 -5.64 0.01
CA TRP A 80 3.46 -7.02 -0.16
C TRP A 80 2.64 -7.80 -1.22
N GLN A 81 1.31 -7.71 -1.14
CA GLN A 81 0.42 -8.36 -2.10
C GLN A 81 0.60 -7.79 -3.52
N LEU A 82 0.72 -6.46 -3.65
CA LEU A 82 0.98 -5.78 -4.91
C LEU A 82 2.32 -6.23 -5.52
N GLY A 83 3.38 -6.35 -4.71
CA GLY A 83 4.70 -6.84 -5.14
C GLY A 83 4.65 -8.27 -5.64
N ARG A 84 3.95 -9.16 -4.92
CA ARG A 84 3.77 -10.55 -5.33
C ARG A 84 3.08 -10.64 -6.68
N LEU A 85 1.98 -9.90 -6.88
CA LEU A 85 1.24 -9.87 -8.15
C LEU A 85 2.07 -9.24 -9.28
N SER A 86 2.85 -8.20 -8.97
CA SER A 86 3.78 -7.57 -9.90
C SER A 86 4.83 -8.56 -10.41
N LEU A 87 5.43 -9.33 -9.52
CA LEU A 87 6.39 -10.38 -9.89
C LEU A 87 5.73 -11.47 -10.76
N VAL A 88 4.51 -11.88 -10.45
CA VAL A 88 3.76 -12.84 -11.28
C VAL A 88 3.52 -12.27 -12.68
N TYR A 89 3.18 -10.99 -12.81
CA TYR A 89 2.99 -10.33 -14.11
C TYR A 89 4.31 -10.22 -14.89
N VAL A 90 5.38 -9.73 -14.25
CA VAL A 90 6.69 -9.54 -14.90
C VAL A 90 7.30 -10.88 -15.32
N LYS A 91 7.06 -11.97 -14.58
CA LYS A 91 7.58 -13.32 -14.91
C LYS A 91 6.68 -14.11 -15.87
N ASN A 92 5.39 -14.23 -15.54
CA ASN A 92 4.46 -15.14 -16.23
C ASN A 92 3.43 -14.43 -17.13
N GLY A 93 3.41 -13.10 -17.12
CA GLY A 93 2.57 -12.28 -17.96
C GLY A 93 1.12 -12.28 -17.49
N SER A 94 0.24 -11.80 -18.36
CA SER A 94 -1.18 -11.68 -18.08
C SER A 94 -1.89 -13.03 -17.90
N LYS A 95 -1.42 -14.10 -18.55
CA LYS A 95 -1.91 -15.48 -18.34
C LYS A 95 -1.65 -15.97 -16.91
N GLY A 96 -0.47 -15.71 -16.35
CA GLY A 96 -0.15 -16.02 -14.96
C GLY A 96 -1.01 -15.23 -13.96
N LEU A 97 -1.33 -13.98 -14.29
CA LEU A 97 -2.17 -13.12 -13.48
C LEU A 97 -3.65 -13.57 -13.46
N LYS A 98 -4.18 -14.09 -14.57
CA LYS A 98 -5.54 -14.68 -14.61
C LYS A 98 -5.71 -15.83 -13.62
N ARG A 99 -4.67 -16.65 -13.41
CA ARG A 99 -4.70 -17.73 -12.41
C ARG A 99 -4.84 -17.18 -10.98
N HIS A 100 -4.45 -15.93 -10.76
CA HIS A 100 -4.51 -15.20 -9.49
C HIS A 100 -5.61 -14.12 -9.49
N ARG A 101 -6.67 -14.26 -10.30
CA ARG A 101 -7.74 -13.25 -10.44
C ARG A 101 -8.39 -12.83 -9.12
N ARG A 102 -8.51 -13.76 -8.15
CA ARG A 102 -9.09 -13.47 -6.83
C ARG A 102 -8.14 -12.60 -6.01
N ASP A 103 -6.87 -12.97 -5.99
CA ASP A 103 -5.80 -12.23 -5.33
C ASP A 103 -5.63 -10.82 -5.92
N LEU A 104 -5.83 -10.67 -7.23
CA LEU A 104 -5.80 -9.39 -7.91
C LEU A 104 -6.96 -8.49 -7.47
N ARG A 105 -8.18 -9.02 -7.32
CA ARG A 105 -9.32 -8.24 -6.80
C ARG A 105 -9.07 -7.78 -5.37
N ILE A 106 -8.51 -8.67 -4.54
CA ILE A 106 -8.12 -8.33 -3.17
C ILE A 106 -7.04 -7.26 -3.19
N GLY A 107 -5.99 -7.42 -4.00
CA GLY A 107 -4.93 -6.43 -4.17
C GLY A 107 -5.47 -5.06 -4.61
N LEU A 108 -6.47 -5.02 -5.49
CA LEU A 108 -7.11 -3.78 -5.94
C LEU A 108 -7.91 -3.08 -4.83
N LEU A 109 -8.62 -3.85 -4.01
CA LEU A 109 -9.35 -3.32 -2.85
C LEU A 109 -8.40 -2.80 -1.78
N VAL A 110 -7.28 -3.50 -1.55
CA VAL A 110 -6.33 -3.19 -0.49
C VAL A 110 -5.34 -2.08 -0.95
N ALA A 111 -5.21 -1.81 -2.26
CA ALA A 111 -4.36 -0.75 -2.81
C ALA A 111 -4.76 0.69 -2.38
N ILE A 112 -5.98 0.88 -1.85
CA ILE A 112 -6.42 2.16 -1.28
C ILE A 112 -5.85 2.42 0.13
N ILE A 113 -5.42 1.36 0.83
CA ILE A 113 -4.95 1.44 2.21
C ILE A 113 -3.65 2.25 2.34
N PRO A 114 -2.65 2.09 1.46
CA PRO A 114 -1.50 2.99 1.42
C PRO A 114 -1.89 4.46 1.28
N THR A 115 -2.91 4.78 0.47
CA THR A 115 -3.42 6.15 0.34
C THR A 115 -3.96 6.69 1.65
N GLY A 116 -4.81 5.92 2.33
CA GLY A 116 -5.35 6.32 3.65
C GLY A 116 -4.25 6.47 4.70
N THR A 117 -3.24 5.61 4.67
CA THR A 117 -2.10 5.65 5.60
C THR A 117 -1.26 6.91 5.38
N MET A 118 -0.99 7.25 4.12
CA MET A 118 -0.23 8.46 3.79
C MET A 118 -1.02 9.75 4.06
N ALA A 119 -2.35 9.73 3.87
CA ALA A 119 -3.22 10.84 4.23
C ALA A 119 -3.22 11.08 5.75
N PHE A 120 -3.27 10.00 6.55
CA PHE A 120 -3.17 10.10 8.00
C PHE A 120 -1.80 10.62 8.45
N LEU A 121 -0.71 10.12 7.85
CA LEU A 121 0.64 10.62 8.10
C LEU A 121 0.76 12.12 7.79
N ALA A 122 0.26 12.55 6.62
CA ALA A 122 0.26 13.96 6.24
C ALA A 122 -0.44 14.83 7.30
N TRP A 123 -1.64 14.42 7.72
CA TRP A 123 -2.39 15.10 8.77
C TRP A 123 -1.66 15.12 10.13
N ALA A 124 -1.08 13.98 10.54
CA ALA A 124 -0.34 13.89 11.79
C ALA A 124 0.91 14.80 11.79
N PHE A 125 1.65 14.86 10.67
CA PHE A 125 2.80 15.73 10.52
C PHE A 125 2.42 17.22 10.52
N THR A 126 1.30 17.59 9.88
CA THR A 126 0.82 18.98 9.90
C THR A 126 0.45 19.47 11.30
N ILE A 127 0.02 18.58 12.19
CA ILE A 127 -0.28 18.92 13.60
C ILE A 127 0.99 18.96 14.45
N ALA A 128 1.94 18.07 14.18
CA ALA A 128 3.12 17.90 15.01
C ALA A 128 4.23 18.92 14.74
N SER A 129 4.28 19.54 13.55
CA SER A 129 5.36 20.45 13.18
C SER A 129 4.99 21.40 12.04
N ASP A 130 5.23 22.69 12.26
CA ASP A 130 5.09 23.73 11.23
C ASP A 130 5.99 23.51 10.01
N ALA A 131 7.09 22.75 10.17
CA ALA A 131 8.00 22.41 9.08
C ALA A 131 7.36 21.49 8.02
N PHE A 132 6.24 20.84 8.35
CA PHE A 132 5.48 19.96 7.47
C PHE A 132 4.05 20.47 7.21
N ALA A 133 3.79 21.77 7.43
CA ALA A 133 2.50 22.39 7.15
C ALA A 133 2.03 22.17 5.69
N ASP A 134 2.97 22.05 4.74
CA ASP A 134 2.72 21.72 3.33
C ASP A 134 2.74 20.20 3.03
N GLY A 135 2.35 19.35 4.00
CA GLY A 135 2.39 17.88 3.96
C GLY A 135 1.62 17.19 2.83
N GLY A 136 1.02 17.94 1.89
CA GLY A 136 0.32 17.42 0.72
C GLY A 136 1.15 16.47 -0.13
N PHE A 137 2.49 16.59 -0.14
CA PHE A 137 3.38 15.64 -0.84
C PHE A 137 3.23 14.19 -0.33
N LEU A 138 3.01 13.99 0.98
CA LEU A 138 2.82 12.65 1.53
C LEU A 138 1.54 12.01 0.98
N PHE A 139 0.45 12.77 0.82
CA PHE A 139 -0.77 12.27 0.20
C PHE A 139 -0.52 11.75 -1.23
N TRP A 140 0.25 12.49 -2.03
CA TRP A 140 0.60 12.08 -3.40
C TRP A 140 1.38 10.77 -3.47
N LEU A 141 2.21 10.48 -2.46
CA LEU A 141 2.91 9.19 -2.37
C LEU A 141 1.95 8.02 -2.11
N GLY A 142 0.72 8.27 -1.67
CA GLY A 142 -0.29 7.23 -1.45
C GLY A 142 -1.04 6.76 -2.69
N LEU A 143 -1.03 7.52 -3.79
CA LEU A 143 -1.72 7.22 -5.06
C LEU A 143 -1.06 6.14 -5.95
N PRO A 144 0.27 6.03 -6.04
CA PRO A 144 0.92 5.13 -6.98
C PRO A 144 0.56 3.64 -6.85
N PRO A 145 0.28 3.07 -5.66
CA PRO A 145 -0.25 1.71 -5.54
C PRO A 145 -1.56 1.47 -6.28
N ILE A 146 -2.43 2.50 -6.37
CA ILE A 146 -3.69 2.43 -7.13
C ILE A 146 -3.40 2.35 -8.63
N ILE A 147 -2.45 3.16 -9.12
CA ILE A 147 -2.04 3.17 -10.53
C ILE A 147 -1.49 1.80 -10.93
N LEU A 148 -0.60 1.23 -10.13
CA LEU A 148 -0.02 -0.09 -10.38
C LEU A 148 -1.07 -1.20 -10.33
N ALA A 149 -1.99 -1.17 -9.35
CA ALA A 149 -3.08 -2.12 -9.26
C ALA A 149 -4.02 -2.03 -10.48
N ALA A 150 -4.33 -0.82 -10.94
CA ALA A 150 -5.13 -0.58 -12.13
C ALA A 150 -4.46 -1.11 -13.41
N HIS A 151 -3.15 -0.92 -13.56
CA HIS A 151 -2.39 -1.48 -14.68
C HIS A 151 -2.46 -3.01 -14.69
N LEU A 152 -2.21 -3.67 -13.55
CA LEU A 152 -2.35 -5.13 -13.42
C LEU A 152 -3.76 -5.62 -13.76
N TRP A 153 -4.79 -4.87 -13.35
CA TRP A 153 -6.18 -5.17 -13.66
C TRP A 153 -6.48 -5.06 -15.16
N LEU A 154 -6.08 -3.96 -15.79
CA LEU A 154 -6.20 -3.78 -17.24
C LEU A 154 -5.47 -4.89 -18.00
N ALA A 155 -4.26 -5.24 -17.58
CA ALA A 155 -3.48 -6.32 -18.19
C ALA A 155 -4.19 -7.68 -18.12
N THR A 156 -5.00 -7.96 -17.08
CA THR A 156 -5.83 -9.17 -17.05
C THR A 156 -7.04 -9.13 -17.97
N ARG A 157 -7.64 -7.95 -18.15
CA ARG A 157 -8.80 -7.77 -19.03
C ARG A 157 -8.40 -7.93 -20.50
N PHE A 158 -7.32 -7.28 -20.93
CA PHE A 158 -6.82 -7.42 -22.30
C PHE A 158 -6.38 -8.86 -22.65
N ALA A 159 -5.92 -9.63 -21.67
CA ALA A 159 -5.64 -11.05 -21.89
C ALA A 159 -6.90 -11.91 -21.99
N GLY A 160 -8.02 -11.44 -21.40
CA GLY A 160 -9.37 -11.96 -21.61
C GLY A 160 -9.76 -11.90 -23.08
N ASP A 161 -9.64 -10.71 -23.65
CA ASP A 161 -10.17 -10.39 -24.96
C ASP A 161 -9.25 -10.87 -26.09
N ASN A 162 -7.92 -10.72 -25.97
CA ASN A 162 -6.97 -11.19 -26.98
C ASN A 162 -6.78 -12.71 -26.99
N GLY A 163 -7.28 -13.43 -25.97
CA GLY A 163 -7.37 -14.89 -26.01
C GLY A 163 -8.43 -15.40 -27.00
N SER A 164 -9.28 -14.51 -27.52
CA SER A 164 -10.25 -14.81 -28.58
C SER A 164 -9.78 -14.38 -29.98
N LEU A 165 -8.65 -13.67 -30.08
CA LEU A 165 -8.15 -13.10 -31.34
C LEU A 165 -6.81 -13.72 -31.81
N THR A 166 -6.34 -14.78 -31.17
CA THR A 166 -5.12 -15.50 -31.59
C THR A 166 -5.29 -17.02 -31.54
N GLU A 167 -6.48 -17.52 -31.85
CA GLU A 167 -6.69 -18.90 -32.30
C GLU A 167 -7.09 -18.89 -33.77
N GLU A 168 -6.16 -18.46 -34.63
CA GLU A 168 -6.03 -18.90 -36.02
C GLU A 168 -4.53 -19.04 -36.35
#